data_AF-A0A8J6S123-F1
#
_entry.id   AF-A0A8J6S123-F1
#
_cell.length_a   1.000
_cell.length_b   1.000
_cell.length_c   1.000
_cell.angle_alpha   90.00
_cell.angle_beta   90.00
_cell.angle_gamma   90.00
#
_symmetry.space_group_name_H-M   'P 1'
#
loop_
_entity.id
_entity.type
_entity.pdbx_description
1 polymer ?
#
loop_
_entity_poly.entity_id
_entity_poly.type
_entity_poly.pdbx_seq_one_letter_code
_entity_poly.pdbx_strand_id
1 'polypeptide(L)' 'MKENSITRKHLVYSLLTGLLIGAIAGTPIGWVTHRAYAEQRFAKNLICREQNRNQPEAVVQSICGSRF' A
#
# COMPACT_ATOMS: atom_id res chain seq x y z
N MET A 1 24.91 44.45 -15.48
CA MET A 1 24.09 43.50 -14.69
C MET A 1 24.22 42.14 -15.35
N LYS A 2 24.72 41.13 -14.63
CA LYS A 2 24.93 39.78 -15.16
C LYS A 2 23.62 39.02 -14.95
N GLU A 3 22.82 38.93 -16.00
CA GLU A 3 21.55 38.18 -15.97
C GLU A 3 21.90 36.69 -15.88
N ASN A 4 21.87 36.14 -14.65
CA ASN A 4 22.02 34.71 -14.44
C ASN A 4 20.78 34.03 -15.00
N SER A 5 20.85 33.61 -16.26
CA SER A 5 19.85 32.74 -16.86
C SER A 5 19.78 31.46 -16.03
N ILE A 6 18.80 31.37 -15.12
CA ILE A 6 18.47 30.11 -14.44
C ILE A 6 18.15 29.13 -15.56
N THR A 7 19.13 28.29 -15.86
CA THR A 7 19.09 27.33 -16.94
C THR A 7 17.93 26.39 -16.62
N ARG A 8 16.94 26.26 -17.52
CA ARG A 8 15.76 25.36 -17.37
C ARG A 8 16.11 23.96 -16.81
N LYS A 9 17.33 23.49 -17.06
CA LYS A 9 17.89 22.24 -16.52
C LYS A 9 17.90 22.19 -14.99
N HIS A 10 18.20 23.29 -14.30
CA HIS A 10 18.19 23.35 -12.84
C HIS A 10 16.78 23.24 -12.26
N LEU A 11 15.77 23.79 -12.93
CA LEU A 11 14.37 23.68 -12.50
C LEU A 11 13.87 22.23 -12.58
N VAL A 12 14.13 21.56 -13.72
CA VAL A 12 13.73 20.17 -13.94
C VAL A 12 14.46 19.23 -12.97
N TYR A 13 15.76 19.47 -12.74
CA TYR A 13 16.54 18.68 -11.80
C TYR A 13 16.02 18.83 -10.36
N SER A 14 15.75 20.08 -9.92
CA SER A 14 15.18 20.34 -8.59
C SER A 14 13.82 19.69 -8.39
N LEU A 15 12.98 19.69 -9.43
CA LEU A 15 11.65 19.06 -9.39
C LEU A 15 11.78 17.53 -9.29
N LEU A 16 12.65 16.92 -10.10
CA LEU A 16 12.92 15.48 -10.08
C LEU A 16 13.49 15.02 -8.74
N THR A 17 14.43 15.78 -8.15
CA THR A 17 14.96 15.47 -6.83
C THR A 17 13.88 15.58 -5.75
N GLY A 18 13.02 16.60 -5.81
CA GLY A 18 11.90 16.74 -4.87
C GLY A 18 10.89 15.59 -4.99
N LEU A 19 10.56 15.18 -6.22
CA LEU A 19 9.69 14.04 -6.49
C LEU A 19 10.27 12.72 -5.98
N LEU A 20 11.56 12.47 -6.23
CA LEU A 20 12.25 11.25 -5.78
C LEU A 20 12.25 11.16 -4.25
N ILE A 21 12.60 12.25 -3.56
CA ILE A 21 12.60 12.28 -2.10
C ILE A 21 11.18 12.10 -1.56
N GLY A 22 10.20 12.80 -2.14
CA GLY A 22 8.79 12.66 -1.76
C GLY A 22 8.24 11.25 -1.97
N ALA A 23 8.62 10.59 -3.07
CA ALA A 23 8.24 9.22 -3.34
C ALA A 23 8.90 8.24 -2.38
N ILE A 24 10.21 8.38 -2.09
CA ILE A 24 10.92 7.51 -1.14
C ILE A 24 10.37 7.67 0.27
N ALA A 25 9.94 8.87 0.67
CA ALA A 25 9.34 9.10 1.98
C ALA A 25 7.86 8.66 2.05
N GLY A 26 7.09 8.84 0.97
CA GLY A 26 5.65 8.55 0.93
C GLY A 26 5.29 7.09 0.61
N THR A 27 6.08 6.42 -0.23
CA THR A 27 5.83 5.01 -0.63
C THR A 27 5.92 3.99 0.50
N PRO A 28 6.83 4.09 1.49
CA PRO A 28 6.88 3.16 2.62
C PRO A 28 5.61 3.26 3.46
N ILE A 29 5.06 4.46 3.62
CA ILE A 29 3.83 4.71 4.38
C ILE A 29 2.65 4.00 3.70
N GLY A 30 2.47 4.23 2.40
CA GLY A 30 1.39 3.57 1.64
C GLY A 30 1.52 2.04 1.64
N TRP A 31 2.74 1.51 1.53
CA TRP A 31 3.01 0.08 1.58
C TRP A 31 2.67 -0.54 2.93
N VAL A 32 3.06 0.10 4.03
CA VAL A 32 2.76 -0.37 5.39
C VAL A 32 1.26 -0.36 5.65
N THR A 33 0.55 0.70 5.25
CA THR A 33 -0.92 0.76 5.38
C THR A 33 -1.59 -0.36 4.60
N HIS A 34 -1.15 -0.63 3.36
CA HIS A 34 -1.69 -1.71 2.55
C HIS A 34 -1.45 -3.09 3.18
N ARG A 35 -0.23 -3.34 3.68
CA ARG A 35 0.08 -4.58 4.40
C ARG A 35 -0.76 -4.75 5.65
N ALA A 36 -0.89 -3.72 6.48
CA ALA A 36 -1.71 -3.77 7.69
C ALA A 36 -3.18 -4.08 7.37
N TYR A 37 -3.73 -3.50 6.30
CA TYR A 37 -5.10 -3.77 5.89
C TYR A 37 -5.28 -5.20 5.35
N ALA A 38 -4.32 -5.69 4.58
CA ALA A 38 -4.31 -7.08 4.11
C ALA A 38 -4.26 -8.06 5.29
N GLU A 39 -3.33 -7.87 6.23
CA GLU A 39 -3.19 -8.68 7.45
C GLU A 39 -4.48 -8.69 8.28
N GLN A 40 -5.13 -7.54 8.48
CA GLN A 40 -6.41 -7.45 9.18
C GLN A 40 -7.51 -8.27 8.50
N ARG A 41 -7.56 -8.27 7.16
CA ARG A 41 -8.55 -9.03 6.40
C ARG A 41 -8.29 -10.53 6.50
N PHE A 42 -7.03 -10.95 6.47
CA PHE A 42 -6.67 -12.35 6.69
C PHE A 42 -7.03 -12.81 8.10
N ALA A 43 -6.73 -12.01 9.13
CA ALA A 43 -7.08 -12.31 10.51
C ALA A 43 -8.59 -12.47 10.71
N LYS A 44 -9.41 -11.59 10.11
CA LYS A 44 -10.87 -11.70 10.13
C LYS A 44 -11.38 -12.99 9.48
N ASN A 45 -10.83 -13.35 8.32
CA ASN A 45 -11.21 -14.58 7.62
C ASN A 45 -10.81 -15.84 8.41
N LEU A 46 -9.65 -15.81 9.07
CA LEU A 46 -9.16 -16.88 9.96
C LEU A 46 -10.08 -17.08 11.17
N ILE A 47 -10.42 -16.00 11.89
CA ILE A 47 -11.31 -16.06 13.05
C ILE A 47 -12.69 -16.58 12.65
N CYS A 48 -13.24 -16.08 11.53
CA CYS A 48 -14.53 -16.54 11.01
C CYS A 48 -14.51 -18.04 10.65
N ARG A 49 -13.41 -18.54 10.07
CA ARG A 49 -13.20 -19.97 9.77
C ARG A 49 -13.16 -20.82 11.03
N GLU A 50 -12.44 -20.37 12.07
CA GLU A 50 -12.40 -21.11 13.33
C GLU A 50 -13.79 -21.18 13.98
N GLN A 51 -14.55 -20.09 13.93
CA GLN A 51 -15.90 -20.05 14.49
C GLN A 51 -16.90 -20.94 13.71
N ASN A 52 -16.66 -21.15 12.41
CA ASN A 52 -17.50 -21.96 11.53
C ASN A 52 -16.88 -23.31 11.15
N ARG A 53 -15.90 -23.79 11.92
CA ARG A 53 -15.14 -25.03 11.63
C ARG A 53 -16.02 -26.29 11.51
N ASN A 54 -17.22 -26.27 12.07
CA ASN A 54 -18.18 -27.38 11.99
C ASN A 54 -18.98 -27.42 10.68
N GLN A 55 -18.83 -26.41 9.81
CA GLN A 55 -19.53 -26.33 8.53
C GLN A 55 -18.65 -26.83 7.37
N PRO A 56 -19.26 -27.35 6.29
CA PRO A 56 -18.51 -27.77 5.11
C PRO A 56 -17.73 -26.60 4.49
N GLU A 57 -16.51 -26.85 4.04
CA GLU A 57 -15.56 -25.84 3.53
C GLU A 57 -16.16 -24.93 2.44
N ALA A 58 -17.07 -25.45 1.61
CA ALA A 58 -17.77 -24.67 0.58
C ALA A 58 -18.67 -23.56 1.17
N VAL A 59 -19.30 -23.82 2.32
CA VAL A 59 -20.15 -22.84 3.02
C VAL A 59 -19.27 -21.86 3.81
N VAL A 60 -18.18 -22.35 4.40
CA VAL A 60 -17.24 -21.48 5.12
C VAL A 60 -16.56 -20.49 4.16
N GLN A 61 -16.24 -20.91 2.93
CA GLN A 61 -15.71 -20.01 1.89
C GLN A 61 -16.72 -18.94 1.44
N SER A 62 -18.01 -19.26 1.34
CA SER A 62 -19.01 -18.27 0.92
C SER A 62 -19.32 -17.24 2.01
N ILE A 63 -19.20 -17.62 3.29
CA ILE A 63 -19.45 -16.74 4.44
C ILE A 63 -18.20 -15.93 4.81
N CYS A 64 -17.07 -16.62 5.00
CA CYS A 64 -15.82 -16.02 5.51
C CYS A 64 -14.88 -15.58 4.40
N GLY A 65 -15.23 -15.81 3.13
CA GLY A 65 -14.41 -15.49 1.97
C GLY A 65 -13.30 -16.51 1.70
N SER A 66 -12.66 -16.32 0.55
CA SER A 66 -11.48 -17.10 0.14
C SER A 66 -10.27 -16.75 1.02
N ARG A 67 -9.41 -17.75 1.25
CA ARG A 67 -8.08 -17.58 1.88
C ARG A 67 -7.06 -16.94 0.93
N PHE A 68 -7.43 -16.78 -0.34
CA PHE A 68 -6.59 -16.34 -1.46
C PHE A 68 -7.33 -15.33 -2.33
#